data_AF-A0A9D1JSZ8-F1
#
_entry.id   AF-A0A9D1JSZ8-F1
#
_cell.length_a   1.000
_cell.length_b   1.000
_cell.length_c   1.000
_cell.angle_alpha   90.00
_cell.angle_beta   90.00
_cell.angle_gamma   90.00
#
_symmetry.space_group_name_H-M   'P 1'
#
loop_
_entity.id
_entity.type
_entity.pdbx_description
1 polymer ?
#
loop_
_entity_poly.entity_id
_entity_poly.type
_entity_poly.pdbx_seq_one_letter_code
_entity_poly.pdbx_strand_id
1 'polypeptide(L)'
;MDLELLAMLQMDRNLSCNLRQLRLDHQMSVEEMARIMELPPDAVAAIEAGQFPDRLRLSHLDNLSRRFPHLTFPDLLLTLPESW
;
A
#
# COMPACT_ATOMS: atom_id res chain seq x y z
N MET A 1 7.13 21.55 13.75
CA MET A 1 6.40 20.27 13.57
C MET A 1 6.06 20.24 12.10
N ASP A 2 6.90 19.55 11.33
CA ASP A 2 6.91 19.65 9.87
C ASP A 2 5.65 19.00 9.29
N LEU A 3 4.79 19.82 8.67
CA LEU A 3 3.62 19.38 7.93
C LEU A 3 3.96 18.31 6.89
N GLU A 4 5.16 18.37 6.32
CA GLU A 4 5.67 17.37 5.38
C GLU A 4 5.84 15.99 6.03
N LEU A 5 6.31 15.95 7.28
CA LEU A 5 6.54 14.71 8.02
C LEU A 5 5.21 14.08 8.45
N LEU A 6 4.22 14.91 8.81
CA LEU A 6 2.85 14.48 9.05
C LEU A 6 2.19 13.95 7.78
N ALA A 7 2.38 14.62 6.63
CA ALA A 7 1.82 14.19 5.35
C ALA A 7 2.45 12.87 4.86
N MET A 8 3.77 12.69 5.03
CA MET A 8 4.46 11.43 4.72
C MET A 8 3.95 10.28 5.60
N LEU A 9 3.86 10.49 6.91
CA LEU A 9 3.32 9.48 7.85
C LEU A 9 1.85 9.14 7.55
N GLN A 10 1.07 10.10 7.07
CA GLN A 10 -0.32 9.91 6.70
C GLN A 10 -0.46 9.14 5.36
N MET A 11 0.37 9.44 4.36
CA MET A 11 0.45 8.67 3.11
C MET A 11 0.84 7.21 3.39
N ASP A 12 1.83 6.99 4.25
CA ASP A 12 2.28 5.67 4.68
C ASP A 12 1.13 4.90 5.36
N ARG A 13 0.43 5.51 6.32
CA ARG A 13 -0.74 4.88 6.94
C ARG A 13 -1.84 4.52 5.93
N ASN A 14 -2.17 5.44 5.02
CA ASN A 14 -3.20 5.20 4.02
C ASN A 14 -2.82 4.03 3.11
N LEU A 15 -1.57 3.99 2.66
CA LEU A 15 -1.06 2.91 1.84
C LEU A 15 -1.15 1.55 2.53
N SER A 16 -0.78 1.46 3.82
CA SER A 16 -0.90 0.21 4.59
C SER A 16 -2.34 -0.30 4.67
N CYS A 17 -3.29 0.60 4.97
CA CYS A 17 -4.71 0.27 5.06
C CYS A 17 -5.28 -0.16 3.70
N ASN A 18 -4.98 0.58 2.64
CA ASN A 18 -5.49 0.31 1.30
C ASN A 18 -4.96 -1.01 0.75
N LEU A 19 -3.67 -1.32 0.96
CA LEU A 19 -3.09 -2.61 0.55
C LEU A 19 -3.73 -3.78 1.30
N ARG A 20 -3.92 -3.65 2.61
CA ARG A 20 -4.61 -4.66 3.42
C ARG A 20 -6.05 -4.86 2.97
N GLN A 21 -6.77 -3.77 2.72
CA GLN A 21 -8.16 -3.81 2.31
C GLN A 21 -8.31 -4.45 0.93
N LEU A 22 -7.44 -4.08 -0.03
CA LEU A 22 -7.37 -4.72 -1.33
C LEU A 22 -7.18 -6.24 -1.20
N ARG A 23 -6.26 -6.68 -0.35
CA ARG A 23 -6.00 -8.10 -0.14
C ARG A 23 -7.26 -8.83 0.35
N LEU A 24 -7.97 -8.22 1.31
CA LEU A 24 -9.19 -8.78 1.89
C LEU A 24 -10.36 -8.79 0.89
N ASP A 25 -10.55 -7.71 0.15
CA ASP A 25 -11.63 -7.57 -0.86
C ASP A 25 -11.47 -8.60 -1.98
N HIS A 26 -10.24 -8.91 -2.36
CA HIS A 26 -9.93 -9.94 -3.37
C HIS A 26 -9.70 -11.33 -2.78
N GLN A 27 -9.92 -11.54 -1.47
CA GLN A 27 -9.67 -12.81 -0.75
C GLN A 27 -8.28 -13.41 -1.00
N MET A 28 -7.28 -12.57 -1.20
CA MET A 28 -5.91 -13.00 -1.48
C MET A 28 -5.14 -13.32 -0.20
N SER A 29 -4.26 -14.31 -0.30
CA SER A 29 -3.24 -14.55 0.72
C SER A 29 -2.14 -13.47 0.68
N VAL A 30 -1.39 -13.35 1.77
CA VAL A 30 -0.22 -12.46 1.83
C VAL A 30 0.82 -12.94 0.81
N GLU A 31 0.99 -14.26 0.61
CA GLU A 31 1.92 -14.79 -0.38
C GLU A 31 1.53 -14.45 -1.82
N GLU A 32 0.24 -14.49 -2.16
CA GLU A 32 -0.24 -14.10 -3.50
C GLU A 32 0.01 -12.63 -3.77
N MET A 33 -0.29 -11.77 -2.80
CA MET A 33 -0.04 -10.33 -2.92
C MET A 33 1.46 -10.04 -3.04
N ALA A 34 2.28 -10.74 -2.26
CA ALA A 34 3.74 -10.65 -2.32
C ALA A 34 4.28 -11.05 -3.69
N ARG A 35 3.72 -12.09 -4.32
CA ARG A 35 4.08 -12.49 -5.70
C ARG A 35 3.73 -11.41 -6.72
N ILE A 36 2.56 -10.75 -6.59
CA ILE A 36 2.16 -9.67 -7.51
C ILE A 36 3.08 -8.46 -7.34
N MET A 37 3.40 -8.09 -6.11
CA MET A 37 4.27 -6.96 -5.81
C MET A 37 5.76 -7.27 -6.04
N GLU A 38 6.13 -8.51 -6.33
CA GLU A 38 7.51 -9.01 -6.38
C GLU A 38 8.30 -8.71 -5.08
N LEU A 39 7.61 -8.81 -3.95
CA LEU A 39 8.16 -8.59 -2.61
C LEU A 39 8.16 -9.90 -1.81
N PRO A 40 9.02 -10.02 -0.78
CA PRO A 40 8.89 -11.11 0.17
C PRO A 40 7.60 -10.96 0.99
N PRO A 41 6.93 -12.07 1.40
CA PRO A 41 5.71 -12.02 2.20
C PRO A 41 5.86 -11.21 3.49
N ASP A 42 7.03 -11.30 4.12
CA ASP A 42 7.37 -10.55 5.34
C ASP A 42 7.33 -9.04 5.11
N ALA A 43 7.74 -8.57 3.93
CA ALA A 43 7.68 -7.16 3.58
C ALA A 43 6.23 -6.70 3.37
N VAL A 44 5.38 -7.53 2.75
CA VAL A 44 3.95 -7.22 2.61
C VAL A 44 3.29 -7.15 3.99
N ALA A 45 3.56 -8.12 4.87
CA ALA A 45 3.07 -8.10 6.25
C ALA A 45 3.56 -6.87 7.04
N ALA A 46 4.83 -6.46 6.83
CA ALA A 46 5.37 -5.23 7.43
C ALA A 46 4.62 -3.99 6.91
N ILE A 47 4.36 -3.90 5.61
CA ILE A 47 3.62 -2.79 5.00
C ILE A 47 2.19 -2.75 5.54
N GLU A 48 1.49 -3.89 5.66
CA GLU A 48 0.16 -3.96 6.27
C GLU A 48 0.14 -3.54 7.76
N ALA A 49 1.27 -3.73 8.45
CA ALA A 49 1.48 -3.29 9.83
C ALA A 49 1.89 -1.80 9.93
N GLY A 50 1.97 -1.09 8.80
CA GLY A 50 2.40 0.32 8.75
C GLY A 50 3.91 0.51 8.84
N GLN A 51 4.69 -0.54 8.62
CA GLN A 51 6.14 -0.47 8.52
C GLN A 51 6.55 -0.42 7.05
N PHE A 52 7.22 0.66 6.66
CA PHE A 52 7.67 0.89 5.29
C PHE A 52 9.15 0.54 5.17
N PRO A 53 9.50 -0.69 4.77
CA PRO A 53 10.90 -1.02 4.52
C PRO A 53 11.42 -0.17 3.35
N ASP A 54 12.70 0.20 3.36
CA ASP A 54 13.40 0.92 2.27
C ASP A 54 13.29 0.26 0.88
N ARG A 55 12.72 -0.95 0.84
CA ARG A 55 12.52 -1.78 -0.34
C ARG A 55 11.18 -1.53 -1.02
N LEU A 56 10.21 -0.85 -0.42
CA LEU A 56 8.97 -0.54 -1.12
C LEU A 56 9.24 0.53 -2.18
N ARG A 57 9.07 0.16 -3.46
CA ARG A 57 9.26 1.05 -4.60
C ARG A 57 7.94 1.22 -5.35
N LEU A 58 7.81 2.35 -6.03
CA LEU A 58 6.69 2.61 -6.93
C LEU A 58 6.49 1.49 -7.97
N SER A 59 7.55 0.81 -8.41
CA SER A 59 7.45 -0.34 -9.31
C SER A 59 6.63 -1.50 -8.74
N HIS A 60 6.69 -1.75 -7.43
CA HIS A 60 5.92 -2.82 -6.77
C HIS A 60 4.42 -2.48 -6.71
N LEU A 61 4.10 -1.19 -6.56
CA LEU A 61 2.73 -0.68 -6.62
C LEU A 61 2.22 -0.64 -8.08
N ASP A 62 3.09 -0.36 -9.05
CA ASP A 62 2.75 -0.42 -10.48
C ASP A 62 2.34 -1.84 -10.89
N ASN A 63 3.06 -2.86 -10.43
CA ASN A 63 2.69 -4.25 -10.66
C ASN A 63 1.29 -4.60 -10.13
N LEU A 64 0.90 -4.05 -8.97
CA LEU A 64 -0.47 -4.19 -8.46
C LEU A 64 -1.49 -3.50 -9.38
N SER A 65 -1.23 -2.27 -9.82
CA SER A 65 -2.14 -1.55 -10.72
C SER A 65 -2.33 -2.27 -12.08
N ARG A 66 -1.29 -2.95 -12.59
CA ARG A 66 -1.38 -3.78 -13.80
C ARG A 66 -2.25 -5.02 -13.59
N ARG A 67 -2.22 -5.60 -12.38
CA ARG A 67 -3.04 -6.76 -12.03
C ARG A 67 -4.48 -6.37 -11.72
N PHE A 68 -4.67 -5.18 -11.16
CA PHE A 68 -5.95 -4.61 -10.76
C PHE A 68 -6.15 -3.27 -11.49
N PRO A 69 -6.64 -3.29 -12.75
CA PRO A 69 -6.82 -2.08 -13.54
C PRO A 69 -7.85 -1.10 -12.97
N HIS A 70 -8.62 -1.52 -11.96
CA HIS A 70 -9.56 -0.69 -11.21
C HIS A 70 -8.90 0.08 -10.06
N LEU A 71 -7.68 -0.28 -9.67
CA LEU A 71 -6.88 0.48 -8.69
C LEU A 71 -6.05 1.51 -9.42
N THR A 72 -6.38 2.79 -9.22
CA THR A 72 -5.46 3.84 -9.65
C THR A 72 -4.47 4.15 -8.52
N PHE A 73 -3.23 4.46 -8.87
CA PHE A 73 -2.20 4.93 -7.92
C PHE A 73 -2.70 6.02 -6.95
N PRO A 74 -3.48 7.01 -7.43
CA PRO A 74 -4.19 7.96 -6.59
C PRO A 74 -5.03 7.27 -5.50
N ASP A 75 -5.82 6.24 -5.81
CA ASP A 75 -6.69 5.57 -4.83
C ASP A 75 -5.90 4.88 -3.71
N LEU A 76 -4.72 4.33 -4.03
CA LEU A 76 -3.84 3.68 -3.06
C LEU A 76 -3.14 4.67 -2.12
N LEU A 77 -2.92 5.91 -2.56
CA LEU A 77 -2.19 6.94 -1.81
C LEU A 77 -3.10 8.02 -1.19
N LEU A 78 -4.28 8.25 -1.77
CA LEU A 78 -5.17 9.38 -1.50
C LEU A 78 -6.49 8.99 -0.84
N THR A 79 -6.53 7.94 -0.01
CA THR A 79 -7.50 7.95 1.10
C THR A 79 -7.09 8.99 2.15
N LEU A 80 -6.88 10.25 1.70
CA LEU A 80 -6.98 11.39 2.56
C LEU A 80 -8.36 11.28 3.22
N PRO A 81 -8.47 11.26 4.56
CA PRO A 81 -9.75 11.46 5.18
C PRO A 81 -10.26 12.83 4.70
N GLU A 82 -11.27 12.84 3.82
CA GLU A 82 -12.13 13.99 3.66
C GLU A 82 -12.83 14.21 5.00
N SER A 83 -12.27 15.05 5.86
CA SER A 83 -12.87 15.75 7.03
C SER A 83 -11.72 16.49 7.73
N TRP A 84 -11.49 17.77 7.45
CA TRP A 84 -11.99 18.93 8.21
C TRP A 84 -11.61 18.91 9.69
#